data_AF-A0A9N7VEG8-F1
#
_entry.id   AF-A0A9N7VEG8-F1
#
_cell.length_a   1.000
_cell.length_b   1.000
_cell.length_c   1.000
_cell.angle_alpha   90.00
_cell.angle_beta   90.00
_cell.angle_gamma   90.00
#
_symmetry.space_group_name_H-M   'P 1'
#
loop_
_entity.id
_entity.type
_entity.pdbx_description
1 polymer ?
#
loop_
_entity_poly.entity_id
_entity_poly.type
_entity_poly.pdbx_seq_one_letter_code
_entity_poly.pdbx_strand_id
1 'polypeptide(L)'
;MPPPGLRCPGCGSSNIIDDDLHCQTQLVCVDCGAVVSEGTLVNDVVGGADVSYSQTTAVARKPCPNLLYGIQRVRAICRSLRVNHEIETLSQTNFTQAYQHEHFINVSLQRKEVLGGCCVLVSCRLLNWPITMGTISCLLDADPMVVGAIYKEMVQTLNITAPTISITDVMEAHSQEYKISPLDAPEELSADPRQLNKRAVALVELAADTWIVTGRQPVPIMMSAIYLAWQSLKPTKQRLKLTLEKFCKIAKVNKHKVAMKRVAEMKEVLCKLGKELPWIREDVTPENVVRHVEDILQHRFALLRRAMRTHEETRLEEGRTSGKDSLNEKSAPSEIPEIQNSSSAERCEIRTDVSEQPGDGDDNPYTAPEPHGSPQEDQEPNWGKRALFAPPCVVHPKKRKAPHPESKEVTGDEEICDIEIDSYIRTPREVREFTLVQQMLSEKEDANVSH
;
A
#
# COMPACT_ATOMS: atom_id res chain seq x y z
N MET A 1 35.94 8.92 47.19
CA MET A 1 36.13 7.74 48.06
C MET A 1 37.07 6.79 47.32
N PRO A 2 38.21 6.40 47.92
CA PRO A 2 39.18 5.52 47.26
C PRO A 2 38.60 4.10 47.05
N PRO A 3 39.04 3.36 46.01
CA PRO A 3 38.62 1.99 45.76
C PRO A 3 38.83 1.08 46.99
N PRO A 4 37.86 0.22 47.34
CA PRO A 4 38.01 -0.68 48.48
C PRO A 4 39.15 -1.69 48.22
N GLY A 5 40.17 -1.68 49.09
CA GLY A 5 41.26 -2.65 49.08
C GLY A 5 42.67 -2.13 48.78
N LEU A 6 42.85 -0.83 48.54
CA LEU A 6 44.17 -0.23 48.37
C LEU A 6 44.97 -0.26 49.70
N ARG A 7 46.23 -0.71 49.63
CA ARG A 7 47.17 -0.74 50.76
C ARG A 7 48.44 0.00 50.38
N CYS A 8 49.03 0.72 51.33
CA CYS A 8 50.28 1.43 51.12
C CYS A 8 51.43 0.43 50.85
N PRO A 9 52.22 0.61 49.78
CA PRO A 9 53.35 -0.27 49.48
C PRO A 9 54.50 -0.14 50.48
N GLY A 10 54.61 0.98 51.19
CA GLY A 10 55.67 1.22 52.17
C GLY A 10 55.41 0.59 53.54
N CYS A 11 54.20 0.78 54.10
CA CYS A 11 53.87 0.35 55.47
C CYS A 11 52.71 -0.66 55.56
N GLY A 12 52.06 -1.00 54.45
CA GLY A 12 50.93 -1.94 54.41
C GLY A 12 49.61 -1.41 54.97
N SER A 13 49.57 -0.16 55.43
CA SER A 13 48.37 0.49 55.97
C SER A 13 47.30 0.69 54.91
N SER A 14 46.03 0.57 55.31
CA SER A 14 44.86 0.89 54.50
C SER A 14 44.40 2.36 54.66
N ASN A 15 45.11 3.16 55.47
CA ASN A 15 44.77 4.54 55.74
C ASN A 15 45.34 5.47 54.64
N ILE A 16 44.65 5.50 53.50
CA ILE A 16 45.02 6.26 52.31
C ILE A 16 43.96 7.34 52.08
N ILE A 17 44.41 8.59 51.97
CA ILE A 17 43.56 9.76 51.74
C ILE A 17 43.91 10.43 50.42
N ASP A 18 42.95 11.17 49.86
CA ASP A 18 43.19 12.07 48.73
C ASP A 18 43.71 13.40 49.27
N ASP A 19 44.86 13.84 48.77
CA ASP A 19 45.44 15.15 49.04
C ASP A 19 45.21 16.07 47.84
N ASP A 20 44.24 16.98 47.98
CA ASP A 20 43.85 17.97 46.98
C ASP A 20 44.52 19.34 47.24
N LEU A 21 45.50 19.42 48.15
CA LEU A 21 46.10 20.70 48.55
C LEU A 21 47.06 21.29 47.49
N HIS A 22 47.45 20.48 46.50
CA HIS A 22 48.35 20.86 45.40
C HIS A 22 47.62 20.84 44.04
N CYS A 23 48.30 21.30 42.98
CA CYS A 23 47.73 21.38 41.62
C CYS A 23 47.39 20.02 40.98
N GLN A 24 47.67 18.90 41.65
CA GLN A 24 47.40 17.53 41.19
C GLN A 24 46.87 16.72 42.37
N THR A 25 45.81 15.95 42.13
CA THR A 25 45.21 15.06 43.14
C THR A 25 46.14 13.86 43.36
N GLN A 26 46.55 13.64 44.61
CA GLN A 26 47.47 12.56 44.97
C GLN A 26 46.87 11.69 46.08
N LEU A 27 46.95 10.37 45.94
CA LEU A 27 46.62 9.45 47.03
C LEU A 27 47.84 9.25 47.91
N VAL A 28 47.73 9.66 49.18
CA VAL A 28 48.83 9.64 50.15
C VAL A 28 48.45 8.78 51.35
N CYS A 29 49.38 7.97 51.83
CA CYS A 29 49.20 7.24 53.09
C CYS A 29 49.46 8.15 54.29
N VAL A 30 48.49 8.24 55.19
CA VAL A 30 48.58 9.09 56.40
C VAL A 30 49.66 8.60 57.35
N ASP A 31 49.85 7.29 57.44
CA ASP A 31 50.67 6.68 58.51
C ASP A 31 52.17 6.72 58.22
N CYS A 32 52.58 6.83 56.95
CA CYS A 32 54.00 6.89 56.56
C CYS A 32 54.34 7.99 55.55
N GLY A 33 53.36 8.76 55.08
CA GLY A 33 53.55 9.83 54.10
C GLY A 33 53.87 9.35 52.68
N ALA A 34 53.81 8.03 52.41
CA ALA A 34 54.11 7.52 51.08
C ALA A 34 52.97 7.83 50.10
N VAL A 35 53.32 8.39 48.94
CA VAL A 35 52.40 8.60 47.81
C VAL A 35 52.11 7.23 47.18
N VAL A 36 50.85 6.81 47.26
CA VAL A 36 50.36 5.52 46.76
C VAL A 36 50.06 5.60 45.26
N SER A 37 49.50 6.73 44.82
CA SER A 37 49.38 7.04 43.39
C SER A 37 49.34 8.55 43.20
N GLU A 38 50.16 9.03 42.28
CA GLU A 38 50.09 10.39 41.74
C GLU A 38 49.22 10.36 40.47
N GLY A 39 48.41 11.39 40.23
CA GLY A 39 47.60 11.49 39.02
C GLY A 39 48.44 11.29 37.77
N THR A 40 48.28 10.14 37.11
CA THR A 40 49.02 9.80 35.90
C THR A 40 48.66 10.80 34.80
N LEU A 41 49.64 11.32 34.06
CA LEU A 41 49.45 12.11 32.82
C LEU A 41 48.73 11.35 31.68
N VAL A 42 48.15 10.19 31.98
CA VAL A 42 47.60 9.22 31.03
C VAL A 42 46.07 9.22 31.01
N ASN A 43 45.43 10.14 31.76
CA ASN A 43 43.98 10.33 31.71
C ASN A 43 43.56 11.68 31.08
N ASP A 44 44.37 12.20 30.15
CA ASP A 44 43.74 12.81 28.99
C ASP A 44 43.08 11.68 28.18
N VAL A 45 41.88 11.94 27.67
CA VAL A 45 41.01 11.03 26.93
C VAL A 45 41.61 10.67 25.56
N VAL A 46 42.81 10.09 25.55
CA VAL A 46 43.50 9.57 24.37
C VAL A 46 44.19 8.28 24.79
N GLY A 47 43.46 7.17 24.65
CA GLY A 47 43.98 5.84 24.91
C GLY A 47 45.20 5.54 24.04
N GLY A 48 46.35 5.37 24.69
CA GLY A 48 47.54 4.78 24.09
C GLY A 48 47.37 3.28 23.89
N ALA A 49 46.57 2.89 22.91
CA ALA A 49 46.76 1.62 22.21
C ALA A 49 47.82 1.81 21.14
N ASP A 50 48.58 0.76 20.84
CA ASP A 50 49.64 0.72 19.82
C ASP A 50 49.19 1.42 18.53
N VAL A 51 49.70 2.63 18.30
CA VAL A 51 49.22 3.50 17.23
C VAL A 51 49.91 3.07 15.94
N SER A 52 49.26 2.17 15.20
CA SER A 52 49.67 1.90 13.82
C SER A 52 49.64 3.21 13.01
N TYR A 53 50.74 3.58 12.37
CA TYR A 53 50.86 4.78 11.52
C TYR A 53 49.76 4.86 10.44
N SER A 54 49.21 3.71 10.05
CA SER A 54 48.08 3.60 9.10
C SER A 54 46.74 4.07 9.67
N GLN A 55 46.53 4.00 10.99
CA GLN A 55 45.30 4.44 11.65
C GLN A 55 45.30 5.94 11.98
N THR A 56 46.46 6.54 12.30
CA THR A 56 46.57 7.98 12.63
C THR A 56 46.76 8.90 11.43
N THR A 57 47.21 8.37 10.29
CA THR A 57 47.25 9.12 9.02
C THR A 57 46.01 8.90 8.16
N ALA A 58 45.00 8.17 8.66
CA ALA A 58 43.68 8.13 8.04
C ALA A 58 43.04 9.52 8.15
N VAL A 59 43.43 10.42 7.24
CA VAL A 59 42.76 11.69 7.00
C VAL A 59 41.28 11.37 6.92
N ALA A 60 40.49 11.86 7.88
CA ALA A 60 39.05 11.73 7.86
C ALA A 60 38.58 12.08 6.45
N ARG A 61 38.15 11.07 5.67
CA ARG A 61 37.89 11.25 4.24
C ARG A 61 36.89 12.38 4.12
N LYS A 62 37.29 13.49 3.49
CA LYS A 62 36.35 14.57 3.21
C LYS A 62 35.18 13.95 2.43
N PRO A 63 33.93 14.08 2.93
CA PRO A 63 32.79 13.51 2.22
C PRO A 63 32.73 14.12 0.82
N CYS A 64 32.33 13.32 -0.17
CA CYS A 64 32.29 13.79 -1.55
C CYS A 64 31.32 14.97 -1.66
N PRO A 65 31.61 15.99 -2.50
CA PRO A 65 30.78 17.19 -2.60
C PRO A 65 29.31 16.85 -2.88
N ASN A 66 29.04 15.87 -3.74
CA ASN A 66 27.68 15.42 -4.08
C ASN A 66 26.92 14.84 -2.88
N LEU A 67 27.59 14.14 -1.97
CA LEU A 67 26.98 13.66 -0.72
C LEU A 67 26.62 14.85 0.18
N LEU A 68 27.51 15.85 0.28
CA LEU A 68 27.24 17.06 1.07
C LEU A 68 26.06 17.85 0.50
N TYR A 69 26.00 18.04 -0.83
CA TYR A 69 24.87 18.68 -1.50
C TYR A 69 23.58 17.88 -1.32
N GLY A 70 23.64 16.55 -1.42
CA GLY A 70 22.48 15.68 -1.18
C GLY A 70 21.94 15.80 0.23
N ILE A 71 22.81 15.81 1.25
CA ILE A 71 22.43 16.03 2.65
C ILE A 71 21.79 17.41 2.84
N GLN A 72 22.38 18.47 2.25
CA GLN A 72 21.78 19.81 2.30
C GLN A 72 20.39 19.85 1.66
N ARG A 73 20.20 19.14 0.54
CA ARG A 73 18.90 19.03 -0.14
C ARG A 73 17.88 18.29 0.72
N VAL A 74 18.26 17.19 1.36
CA VAL A 74 17.42 16.47 2.34
C VAL A 74 16.96 17.40 3.44
N ARG A 75 17.87 18.19 4.04
CA ARG A 75 17.50 19.18 5.06
C ARG A 75 16.54 20.24 4.53
N ALA A 76 16.75 20.73 3.32
CA ALA A 76 15.85 21.70 2.70
C ALA A 76 14.43 21.13 2.55
N ILE A 77 14.30 19.89 2.08
CA ILE A 77 13.00 19.20 1.95
C ILE A 77 12.32 19.03 3.31
N CYS A 78 13.05 18.56 4.33
CA CYS A 78 12.54 18.43 5.69
C CYS A 78 12.01 19.77 6.24
N ARG A 79 12.73 20.86 6.01
CA ARG A 79 12.33 22.22 6.43
C ARG A 79 11.11 22.72 5.67
N SER A 80 11.02 22.47 4.36
CA SER A 80 9.83 22.81 3.56
C SER A 80 8.58 22.08 4.06
N LEU A 81 8.73 20.83 4.48
CA LEU A 81 7.65 20.00 5.04
C LEU A 81 7.38 20.25 6.53
N ARG A 82 8.24 21.00 7.21
CA ARG A 82 8.19 21.28 8.66
C ARG A 82 8.11 19.99 9.51
N VAL A 83 8.90 18.99 9.16
CA VAL A 83 8.95 17.72 9.90
C VAL A 83 9.74 17.85 11.20
N ASN A 84 9.53 16.91 12.14
CA ASN A 84 10.30 16.84 13.38
C ASN A 84 11.81 16.61 13.11
N HIS A 85 12.67 17.08 14.02
CA HIS A 85 14.13 16.92 13.95
C HIS A 85 14.57 15.45 13.89
N GLU A 86 13.83 14.55 14.55
CA GLU A 86 14.07 13.10 14.49
C GLU A 86 13.94 12.56 13.06
N ILE A 87 12.91 13.00 12.32
CA ILE A 87 12.71 12.64 10.90
C ILE A 87 13.88 13.18 10.06
N GLU A 88 14.31 14.42 10.33
CA GLU A 88 15.43 15.03 9.60
C GLU A 88 16.74 14.26 9.83
N THR A 89 17.00 13.83 11.06
CA THR A 89 18.20 13.05 11.41
C THR A 89 18.17 11.67 10.76
N LEU A 90 17.05 10.95 10.88
CA LEU A 90 16.84 9.64 10.26
C LEU A 90 16.99 9.71 8.73
N SER A 91 16.45 10.76 8.11
CA SER A 91 16.55 10.97 6.67
C SER A 91 17.99 11.16 6.19
N GLN A 92 18.80 11.88 6.96
CA GLN A 92 20.23 12.08 6.66
C GLN A 92 21.02 10.78 6.79
N THR A 93 20.72 9.98 7.83
CA THR A 93 21.34 8.66 8.03
C THR A 93 20.99 7.72 6.89
N ASN A 94 19.70 7.59 6.56
CA ASN A 94 19.23 6.75 5.44
C ASN A 94 19.83 7.18 4.11
N PHE A 95 19.94 8.50 3.86
CA PHE A 95 20.56 9.00 2.63
C PHE A 95 22.05 8.68 2.55
N THR A 96 22.78 8.84 3.67
CA THR A 96 24.21 8.55 3.73
C THR A 96 24.48 7.06 3.51
N GLN A 97 23.68 6.19 4.13
CA GLN A 97 23.74 4.74 3.93
C GLN A 97 23.42 4.39 2.47
N ALA A 98 22.30 4.88 1.92
CA ALA A 98 21.91 4.64 0.54
C ALA A 98 23.00 5.07 -0.45
N TYR A 99 23.59 6.25 -0.26
CA TYR A 99 24.61 6.80 -1.15
C TYR A 99 25.89 5.96 -1.22
N GLN A 100 26.21 5.22 -0.15
CA GLN A 100 27.38 4.35 -0.09
C GLN A 100 27.17 3.01 -0.82
N HIS A 101 25.93 2.61 -1.09
CA HIS A 101 25.65 1.38 -1.83
C HIS A 101 26.00 1.48 -3.31
N GLU A 102 26.47 0.36 -3.87
CA GLU A 102 26.87 0.23 -5.28
C GLU A 102 25.76 0.65 -6.26
N HIS A 103 24.51 0.36 -5.92
CA HIS A 103 23.33 0.73 -6.73
C HIS A 103 23.10 2.24 -6.86
N PHE A 104 23.60 3.06 -5.93
CA PHE A 104 23.32 4.51 -5.89
C PHE A 104 24.57 5.38 -6.01
N ILE A 105 25.77 4.81 -5.87
CA ILE A 105 27.02 5.59 -5.98
C ILE A 105 27.26 6.09 -7.41
N ASN A 106 27.02 5.24 -8.42
CA ASN A 106 27.31 5.48 -9.83
C ASN A 106 26.06 5.81 -10.67
N VAL A 107 25.17 6.63 -10.13
CA VAL A 107 23.93 7.05 -10.83
C VAL A 107 23.90 8.54 -11.14
N SER A 108 22.97 8.94 -12.02
CA SER A 108 22.76 10.33 -12.43
C SER A 108 22.43 11.25 -11.25
N LEU A 109 22.72 12.54 -11.41
CA LEU A 109 22.45 13.55 -10.39
C LEU A 109 20.95 13.63 -10.04
N GLN A 110 20.08 13.62 -11.04
CA GLN A 110 18.63 13.64 -10.84
C GLN A 110 18.16 12.45 -9.98
N ARG A 111 18.73 11.26 -10.20
CA ARG A 111 18.42 10.07 -9.40
C ARG A 111 18.89 10.21 -7.95
N LYS A 112 20.02 10.87 -7.71
CA LYS A 112 20.53 11.19 -6.37
C LYS A 112 19.66 12.23 -5.66
N GLU A 113 19.12 13.21 -6.37
CA GLU A 113 18.18 14.18 -5.81
C GLU A 113 16.85 13.53 -5.41
N VAL A 114 16.31 12.68 -6.28
CA VAL A 114 15.09 11.91 -5.98
C VAL A 114 15.31 10.94 -4.82
N LEU A 115 16.49 10.30 -4.75
CA LEU A 115 16.87 9.47 -3.61
C LEU A 115 16.78 10.24 -2.28
N GLY A 116 17.25 11.48 -2.24
CA GLY A 116 17.10 12.35 -1.06
C GLY A 116 15.64 12.49 -0.62
N GLY A 117 14.73 12.76 -1.55
CA GLY A 117 13.29 12.80 -1.26
C GLY A 117 12.69 11.46 -0.83
N CYS A 118 13.16 10.34 -1.42
CA CYS A 118 12.75 9.00 -1.00
C CYS A 118 13.20 8.68 0.43
N CYS A 119 14.40 9.10 0.85
CA CYS A 119 14.88 8.96 2.22
C CYS A 119 14.01 9.75 3.21
N VAL A 120 13.60 10.98 2.86
CA VAL A 120 12.63 11.75 3.66
C VAL A 120 11.31 11.00 3.76
N LEU A 121 10.81 10.48 2.65
CA LEU A 121 9.54 9.78 2.61
C LEU A 121 9.53 8.50 3.46
N VAL A 122 10.57 7.66 3.37
CA VAL A 122 10.71 6.47 4.23
C VAL A 122 10.73 6.88 5.70
N SER A 123 11.52 7.88 6.04
CA SER A 123 11.66 8.34 7.43
C SER A 123 10.33 8.88 7.98
N CYS A 124 9.56 9.59 7.14
CA CYS A 124 8.20 10.02 7.48
C CYS A 124 7.28 8.82 7.74
N ARG A 125 7.31 7.79 6.89
CA ARG A 125 6.48 6.59 7.08
C ARG A 125 6.84 5.79 8.33
N LEU A 126 8.12 5.67 8.65
CA LEU A 126 8.57 4.98 9.87
C LEU A 126 8.10 5.67 11.14
N LEU A 127 7.97 7.00 11.11
CA LEU A 127 7.53 7.82 12.24
C LEU A 127 6.05 8.24 12.12
N ASN A 128 5.25 7.54 11.30
CA ASN A 128 3.82 7.77 11.10
C ASN A 128 3.45 9.22 10.73
N TRP A 129 4.32 9.91 10.00
CA TRP A 129 4.05 11.23 9.46
C TRP A 129 3.40 11.14 8.07
N PRO A 130 2.14 11.60 7.90
CA PRO A 130 1.34 11.31 6.71
C PRO A 130 1.75 12.17 5.51
N ILE A 131 2.65 11.63 4.68
CA ILE A 131 3.07 12.26 3.43
C ILE A 131 2.87 11.31 2.25
N THR A 132 2.30 11.83 1.17
CA THR A 132 2.11 11.08 -0.07
C THR A 132 3.35 11.15 -0.98
N MET A 133 3.52 10.12 -1.83
CA MET A 133 4.53 10.14 -2.91
C MET A 133 4.35 11.36 -3.82
N GLY A 134 3.10 11.77 -4.06
CA GLY A 134 2.77 12.92 -4.91
C GLY A 134 3.32 14.23 -4.36
N THR A 135 3.23 14.44 -3.04
CA THR A 135 3.80 15.63 -2.38
C THR A 135 5.31 15.71 -2.57
N ILE A 136 6.03 14.60 -2.43
CA ILE A 136 7.48 14.53 -2.65
C ILE A 136 7.82 14.76 -4.12
N SER A 137 7.07 14.16 -5.04
CA SER A 137 7.21 14.38 -6.48
C SER A 137 7.03 15.86 -6.84
N CYS A 138 6.04 16.55 -6.26
CA CYS A 138 5.83 17.99 -6.47
C CYS A 138 6.98 18.85 -5.89
N LEU A 139 7.54 18.48 -4.74
CA LEU A 139 8.66 19.23 -4.12
C LEU A 139 9.98 19.07 -4.88
N LEU A 140 10.15 17.94 -5.57
CA LEU A 140 11.33 17.61 -6.36
C LEU A 140 11.20 17.93 -7.85
N ASP A 141 10.01 18.34 -8.30
CA ASP A 141 9.66 18.49 -9.71
C ASP A 141 10.03 17.24 -10.55
N ALA A 142 9.72 16.07 -9.99
CA ALA A 142 10.09 14.77 -10.55
C ALA A 142 8.84 13.93 -10.85
N ASP A 143 8.89 13.10 -11.89
CA ASP A 143 7.79 12.22 -12.26
C ASP A 143 7.47 11.17 -11.15
N PRO A 144 6.20 11.01 -10.71
CA PRO A 144 5.84 10.06 -9.65
C PRO A 144 6.27 8.61 -9.92
N MET A 145 6.36 8.18 -11.19
CA MET A 145 6.81 6.82 -11.51
C MET A 145 8.29 6.63 -11.21
N VAL A 146 9.11 7.64 -11.53
CA VAL A 146 10.55 7.65 -11.22
C VAL A 146 10.78 7.64 -9.71
N VAL A 147 10.04 8.49 -8.97
CA VAL A 147 10.09 8.49 -7.49
C VAL A 147 9.68 7.12 -6.94
N GLY A 148 8.63 6.50 -7.49
CA GLY A 148 8.17 5.16 -7.12
C GLY A 148 9.21 4.07 -7.34
N ALA A 149 9.88 4.08 -8.49
CA ALA A 149 10.92 3.11 -8.83
C ALA A 149 12.12 3.22 -7.87
N ILE A 150 12.63 4.44 -7.66
CA ILE A 150 13.77 4.70 -6.78
C ILE A 150 13.42 4.39 -5.33
N TYR A 151 12.21 4.74 -4.88
CA TYR A 151 11.73 4.40 -3.54
C TYR A 151 11.74 2.88 -3.31
N LYS A 152 11.21 2.10 -4.25
CA LYS A 152 11.17 0.63 -4.15
C LYS A 152 12.59 0.05 -4.09
N GLU A 153 13.47 0.49 -4.97
CA GLU A 153 14.85 0.05 -5.03
C GLU A 153 15.62 0.39 -3.75
N MET A 154 15.44 1.60 -3.22
CA MET A 154 16.08 2.04 -1.97
C MET A 154 15.61 1.19 -0.77
N VAL A 155 14.29 0.97 -0.66
CA VAL A 155 13.70 0.17 0.42
C VAL A 155 14.21 -1.27 0.37
N GLN A 156 14.34 -1.85 -0.82
CA GLN A 156 14.92 -3.18 -1.02
C GLN A 156 16.41 -3.21 -0.71
N THR A 157 17.17 -2.20 -1.11
CA THR A 157 18.63 -2.14 -0.90
C THR A 157 18.99 -1.98 0.58
N LEU A 158 18.25 -1.14 1.31
CA LEU A 158 18.47 -0.88 2.73
C LEU A 158 17.74 -1.87 3.65
N ASN A 159 17.01 -2.85 3.11
CA ASN A 159 16.17 -3.80 3.85
C ASN A 159 15.23 -3.12 4.87
N ILE A 160 14.61 -2.01 4.46
CA ILE A 160 13.70 -1.26 5.33
C ILE A 160 12.27 -1.80 5.14
N THR A 161 11.58 -2.11 6.23
CA THR A 161 10.15 -2.44 6.20
C THR A 161 9.33 -1.22 6.61
N ALA A 162 8.96 -0.37 5.65
CA ALA A 162 8.17 0.82 5.93
C ALA A 162 6.65 0.49 5.97
N PRO A 163 5.90 1.02 6.97
CA PRO A 163 4.45 0.89 7.01
C PRO A 163 3.77 1.48 5.78
N THR A 164 2.61 0.93 5.42
CA THR A 164 1.73 1.53 4.41
C THR A 164 1.03 2.75 5.00
N ILE A 165 0.86 3.80 4.18
CA ILE A 165 0.15 5.01 4.60
C ILE A 165 -1.34 4.70 4.69
N SER A 166 -1.95 5.02 5.83
CA SER A 166 -3.41 4.97 5.96
C SER A 166 -4.03 6.20 5.28
N ILE A 167 -5.17 6.01 4.62
CA ILE A 167 -5.89 7.12 3.97
C ILE A 167 -6.44 8.10 5.02
N THR A 168 -6.75 7.60 6.21
CA THR A 168 -7.32 8.39 7.31
C THR A 168 -6.36 9.47 7.78
N ASP A 169 -5.05 9.20 7.83
CA ASP A 169 -4.06 10.16 8.32
C ASP A 169 -3.86 11.34 7.34
N VAL A 170 -4.13 11.14 6.05
CA VAL A 170 -4.03 12.17 5.01
C VAL A 170 -5.35 12.92 4.82
N MET A 171 -6.47 12.36 5.31
CA MET A 171 -7.81 12.91 5.08
C MET A 171 -7.95 14.32 5.62
N GLU A 172 -7.42 14.61 6.81
CA GLU A 172 -7.54 15.92 7.41
C GLU A 172 -6.88 17.00 6.53
N ALA A 173 -5.62 16.78 6.14
CA ALA A 173 -4.90 17.69 5.26
C ALA A 173 -5.64 17.87 3.92
N HIS A 174 -6.10 16.77 3.32
CA HIS A 174 -6.82 16.83 2.05
C HIS A 174 -8.15 17.58 2.16
N SER A 175 -8.87 17.46 3.27
CA SER A 175 -10.14 18.18 3.48
C SER A 175 -9.97 19.70 3.55
N GLN A 176 -8.83 20.18 4.07
CA GLN A 176 -8.53 21.60 4.22
C GLN A 176 -8.28 22.29 2.87
N GLU A 177 -7.98 21.52 1.82
CA GLU A 177 -7.86 22.02 0.45
C GLU A 177 -9.21 22.53 -0.08
N TYR A 178 -10.33 21.99 0.40
CA TYR A 178 -11.67 22.31 -0.07
C TYR A 178 -12.15 23.62 0.56
N LYS A 179 -12.42 24.63 -0.28
CA LYS A 179 -12.91 25.96 0.14
C LYS A 179 -14.43 25.94 0.35
N ILE A 180 -14.87 25.18 1.36
CA ILE A 180 -16.28 24.95 1.71
C ILE A 180 -16.63 25.33 3.16
N SER A 181 -15.70 26.02 3.83
CA SER A 181 -15.94 26.60 5.15
C SER A 181 -16.99 27.71 5.08
N PRO A 182 -17.63 28.10 6.20
CA PRO A 182 -18.59 29.20 6.25
C PRO A 182 -18.06 30.55 5.72
N LEU A 183 -16.74 30.72 5.67
CA LEU A 183 -16.07 31.90 5.13
C LEU A 183 -15.99 31.90 3.59
N ASP A 184 -15.98 30.73 2.96
CA ASP A 184 -15.65 30.55 1.54
C ASP A 184 -16.89 30.28 0.66
N ALA A 185 -18.00 29.84 1.26
CA ALA A 185 -19.19 29.38 0.55
C ALA A 185 -20.50 29.87 1.21
N PRO A 186 -21.59 30.00 0.44
CA PRO A 186 -22.91 30.34 0.97
C PRO A 186 -23.35 29.40 2.10
N GLU A 187 -24.13 29.90 3.06
CA GLU A 187 -24.52 29.16 4.26
C GLU A 187 -25.23 27.82 3.96
N GLU A 188 -26.03 27.75 2.89
CA GLU A 188 -26.68 26.51 2.50
C GLU A 188 -25.73 25.48 1.90
N LEU A 189 -24.54 25.88 1.45
CA LEU A 189 -23.52 25.01 0.83
C LEU A 189 -22.25 24.87 1.69
N SER A 190 -22.12 25.64 2.76
CA SER A 190 -20.99 25.54 3.68
C SER A 190 -21.11 24.34 4.62
N ALA A 191 -19.98 23.77 5.00
CA ALA A 191 -19.89 22.68 5.96
C ALA A 191 -18.88 23.02 7.05
N ASP A 192 -19.14 22.57 8.27
CA ASP A 192 -18.16 22.63 9.34
C ASP A 192 -17.01 21.64 9.03
N PRO A 193 -15.74 22.10 8.95
CA PRO A 193 -14.63 21.25 8.56
C PRO A 193 -14.40 20.07 9.51
N ARG A 194 -14.69 20.22 10.81
CA ARG A 194 -14.51 19.15 11.80
C ARG A 194 -15.53 18.04 11.60
N GLN A 195 -16.82 18.40 11.48
CA GLN A 195 -17.87 17.42 11.20
C GLN A 195 -17.71 16.77 9.83
N LEU A 196 -17.27 17.53 8.83
CA LEU A 196 -16.96 17.02 7.50
C LEU A 196 -15.87 15.95 7.56
N ASN A 197 -14.75 16.23 8.23
CA ASN A 197 -13.67 15.26 8.39
C ASN A 197 -14.12 14.01 9.14
N LYS A 198 -14.80 14.17 10.27
CA LYS A 198 -15.30 13.04 11.06
C LYS A 198 -16.16 12.10 10.20
N ARG A 199 -17.06 12.66 9.40
CA ARG A 199 -17.95 11.87 8.52
C ARG A 199 -17.21 11.28 7.32
N ALA A 200 -16.27 12.02 6.73
CA ALA A 200 -15.48 11.55 5.60
C ALA A 200 -14.54 10.40 6.00
N VAL A 201 -13.90 10.48 7.17
CA VAL A 201 -13.09 9.39 7.76
C VAL A 201 -13.95 8.14 7.96
N ALA A 202 -15.13 8.28 8.58
CA ALA A 202 -16.03 7.14 8.78
C ALA A 202 -16.51 6.49 7.47
N LEU A 203 -16.70 7.28 6.40
CA LEU A 203 -17.00 6.78 5.06
C LEU A 203 -15.82 6.06 4.41
N VAL A 204 -14.59 6.53 4.63
CA VAL A 204 -13.38 5.86 4.12
C VAL A 204 -13.12 4.55 4.86
N GLU A 205 -13.32 4.51 6.17
CA GLU A 205 -13.26 3.27 6.96
C GLU A 205 -14.29 2.26 6.47
N LEU A 206 -15.54 2.69 6.25
CA LEU A 206 -16.56 1.83 5.67
C LEU A 206 -16.16 1.32 4.27
N ALA A 207 -15.59 2.20 3.44
CA ALA A 207 -15.11 1.82 2.12
C ALA A 207 -13.93 0.83 2.17
N ALA A 208 -13.11 0.88 3.23
CA ALA A 208 -12.05 -0.10 3.46
C ALA A 208 -12.66 -1.47 3.81
N ASP A 209 -13.64 -1.50 4.73
CA ASP A 209 -14.34 -2.72 5.14
C ASP A 209 -15.08 -3.40 3.98
N THR A 210 -15.51 -2.63 2.96
CA THR A 210 -16.24 -3.14 1.79
C THR A 210 -15.40 -3.23 0.51
N TRP A 211 -14.08 -3.34 0.62
CA TRP A 211 -13.17 -3.58 -0.52
C TRP A 211 -13.14 -2.49 -1.62
N ILE A 212 -13.54 -1.26 -1.30
CA ILE A 212 -13.46 -0.13 -2.23
C ILE A 212 -12.06 0.48 -2.24
N VAL A 213 -11.29 0.36 -1.14
CA VAL A 213 -9.99 1.02 -0.97
C VAL A 213 -8.81 0.23 -1.55
N THR A 214 -8.80 -1.09 -1.35
CA THR A 214 -7.64 -1.94 -1.61
C THR A 214 -7.15 -1.87 -3.06
N GLY A 215 -5.86 -1.59 -3.25
CA GLY A 215 -5.20 -1.55 -4.56
C GLY A 215 -5.57 -0.34 -5.43
N ARG A 216 -6.17 0.72 -4.85
CA ARG A 216 -6.63 1.90 -5.60
C ARG A 216 -5.93 3.17 -5.14
N GLN A 217 -5.95 4.18 -6.00
CA GLN A 217 -5.41 5.50 -5.67
C GLN A 217 -6.27 6.16 -4.57
N PRO A 218 -5.64 6.78 -3.55
CA PRO A 218 -6.36 7.34 -2.39
C PRO A 218 -7.12 8.64 -2.72
N VAL A 219 -6.56 9.52 -3.56
CA VAL A 219 -7.16 10.84 -3.86
C VAL A 219 -8.60 10.75 -4.38
N PRO A 220 -8.94 9.89 -5.37
CA PRO A 220 -10.32 9.75 -5.83
C PRO A 220 -11.28 9.21 -4.76
N ILE A 221 -10.80 8.42 -3.80
CA ILE A 221 -11.59 7.85 -2.70
C ILE A 221 -11.88 8.93 -1.66
N MET A 222 -10.86 9.71 -1.27
CA MET A 222 -11.02 10.83 -0.35
C MET A 222 -11.99 11.87 -0.92
N MET A 223 -11.84 12.22 -2.21
CA MET A 223 -12.75 13.14 -2.89
C MET A 223 -14.20 12.65 -2.90
N SER A 224 -14.44 11.36 -3.17
CA SER A 224 -15.80 10.81 -3.11
C SER A 224 -16.37 10.79 -1.69
N ALA A 225 -15.55 10.46 -0.69
CA ALA A 225 -15.95 10.45 0.71
C ALA A 225 -16.29 11.86 1.22
N ILE A 226 -15.46 12.86 0.91
CA ILE A 226 -15.70 14.27 1.25
C ILE A 226 -16.99 14.77 0.59
N TYR A 227 -17.20 14.46 -0.69
CA TYR A 227 -18.42 14.85 -1.39
C TYR A 227 -19.69 14.24 -0.75
N LEU A 228 -19.68 12.94 -0.44
CA LEU A 228 -20.81 12.28 0.21
C LEU A 228 -21.02 12.75 1.67
N ALA A 229 -19.93 13.00 2.40
CA ALA A 229 -19.98 13.61 3.73
C ALA A 229 -20.63 15.00 3.67
N TRP A 230 -20.21 15.84 2.72
CA TRP A 230 -20.76 17.18 2.52
C TRP A 230 -22.26 17.17 2.17
N GLN A 231 -22.69 16.24 1.31
CA GLN A 231 -24.11 16.10 0.95
C GLN A 231 -24.95 15.62 2.14
N SER A 232 -24.43 14.68 2.93
CA SER A 232 -25.18 14.08 4.04
C SER A 232 -25.28 14.97 5.28
N LEU A 233 -24.35 15.90 5.51
CA LEU A 233 -24.39 16.79 6.69
C LEU A 233 -25.62 17.69 6.70
N LYS A 234 -26.01 18.22 5.53
CA LYS A 234 -27.24 19.00 5.36
C LYS A 234 -27.93 18.55 4.06
N PRO A 235 -28.77 17.50 4.09
CA PRO A 235 -29.36 16.94 2.87
C PRO A 235 -30.52 17.79 2.34
N THR A 236 -30.22 19.02 1.91
CA THR A 236 -31.19 19.92 1.26
C THR A 236 -31.44 19.47 -0.18
N LYS A 237 -32.62 19.81 -0.73
CA LYS A 237 -32.95 19.53 -2.14
C LYS A 237 -31.92 20.09 -3.12
N GLN A 238 -31.25 21.19 -2.75
CA GLN A 238 -30.20 21.81 -3.56
C GLN A 238 -28.90 20.99 -3.53
N ARG A 239 -28.40 20.59 -2.35
CA ARG A 239 -27.16 19.79 -2.24
C ARG A 239 -27.24 18.42 -2.91
N LEU A 240 -28.40 17.76 -2.80
CA LEU A 240 -28.61 16.44 -3.39
C LEU A 240 -28.67 16.49 -4.92
N LYS A 241 -29.13 17.61 -5.51
CA LYS A 241 -29.17 17.82 -6.97
C LYS A 241 -27.82 18.22 -7.57
N LEU A 242 -26.88 18.70 -6.75
CA LEU A 242 -25.56 19.09 -7.23
C LEU A 242 -24.74 17.85 -7.59
N THR A 243 -24.05 17.94 -8.72
CA THR A 243 -23.13 16.88 -9.17
C THR A 243 -21.75 17.09 -8.56
N LEU A 244 -20.92 16.04 -8.53
CA LEU A 244 -19.53 16.13 -8.06
C LEU A 244 -18.75 17.23 -8.81
N GLU A 245 -18.99 17.42 -10.10
CA GLU A 245 -18.31 18.46 -10.86
C GLU A 245 -18.66 19.87 -10.39
N LYS A 246 -19.95 20.14 -10.13
CA LYS A 246 -20.37 21.43 -9.59
C LYS A 246 -19.81 21.63 -8.18
N PHE A 247 -19.79 20.57 -7.36
CA PHE A 247 -19.15 20.59 -6.05
C PHE A 247 -17.66 20.95 -6.14
N CYS A 248 -16.89 20.30 -7.02
CA CYS A 248 -15.46 20.61 -7.21
C CYS A 248 -15.24 22.08 -7.62
N LYS A 249 -16.12 22.65 -8.46
CA LYS A 249 -16.06 24.07 -8.84
C LYS A 249 -16.30 25.01 -7.65
N ILE A 250 -17.28 24.69 -6.81
CA ILE A 250 -17.57 25.46 -5.58
C ILE A 250 -16.39 25.38 -4.60
N ALA A 251 -15.88 24.17 -4.39
CA ALA A 251 -14.77 23.91 -3.47
C ALA A 251 -13.40 24.38 -3.99
N LYS A 252 -13.30 24.82 -5.25
CA LYS A 252 -12.06 25.22 -5.95
C LYS A 252 -11.00 24.10 -6.00
N VAL A 253 -11.43 22.86 -6.22
CA VAL A 253 -10.55 21.67 -6.31
C VAL A 253 -10.62 21.05 -7.70
N ASN A 254 -9.49 20.51 -8.17
CA ASN A 254 -9.41 19.82 -9.45
C ASN A 254 -10.19 18.50 -9.43
N LYS A 255 -11.14 18.33 -10.36
CA LYS A 255 -11.94 17.11 -10.49
C LYS A 255 -11.08 15.93 -10.96
N HIS A 256 -11.16 14.81 -10.24
CA HIS A 256 -10.58 13.56 -10.71
C HIS A 256 -11.61 12.71 -11.48
N LYS A 257 -11.30 12.29 -12.72
CA LYS A 257 -12.22 11.52 -13.57
C LYS A 257 -12.71 10.22 -12.91
N VAL A 258 -11.83 9.56 -12.16
CA VAL A 258 -12.12 8.29 -11.47
C VAL A 258 -13.01 8.48 -10.23
N ALA A 259 -13.10 9.67 -9.66
CA ALA A 259 -13.86 9.91 -8.42
C ALA A 259 -15.36 9.65 -8.60
N MET A 260 -15.93 9.93 -9.78
CA MET A 260 -17.34 9.61 -10.07
C MET A 260 -17.66 8.12 -9.93
N LYS A 261 -16.71 7.24 -10.34
CA LYS A 261 -16.88 5.79 -10.18
C LYS A 261 -16.84 5.40 -8.70
N ARG A 262 -15.97 6.04 -7.90
CA ARG A 262 -15.89 5.81 -6.45
C ARG A 262 -17.16 6.25 -5.74
N VAL A 263 -17.75 7.39 -6.13
CA VAL A 263 -19.05 7.84 -5.60
C VAL A 263 -20.15 6.80 -5.87
N ALA A 264 -20.20 6.25 -7.08
CA ALA A 264 -21.20 5.23 -7.44
C ALA A 264 -21.04 3.95 -6.60
N GLU A 265 -19.82 3.43 -6.47
CA GLU A 265 -19.53 2.23 -5.66
C GLU A 265 -19.85 2.45 -4.17
N MET A 266 -19.47 3.62 -3.61
CA MET A 266 -19.78 3.96 -2.22
C MET A 266 -21.29 4.07 -2.01
N LYS A 267 -22.03 4.67 -2.95
CA LYS A 267 -23.50 4.73 -2.90
C LYS A 267 -24.13 3.34 -2.98
N GLU A 268 -23.62 2.45 -3.82
CA GLU A 268 -24.11 1.08 -3.92
C GLU A 268 -23.96 0.34 -2.58
N VAL A 269 -22.79 0.45 -1.94
CA VAL A 269 -22.54 -0.12 -0.61
C VAL A 269 -23.48 0.47 0.43
N LEU A 270 -23.63 1.80 0.44
CA LEU A 270 -24.57 2.46 1.35
C LEU A 270 -26.02 2.01 1.10
N CYS A 271 -26.43 1.76 -0.16
CA CYS A 271 -27.77 1.24 -0.45
C CYS A 271 -27.95 -0.19 0.09
N LYS A 272 -26.95 -1.06 -0.07
CA LYS A 272 -26.96 -2.42 0.50
C LYS A 272 -27.13 -2.38 2.02
N LEU A 273 -26.44 -1.48 2.70
CA LEU A 273 -26.54 -1.31 4.16
C LEU A 273 -27.84 -0.61 4.58
N GLY A 274 -28.32 0.36 3.80
CA GLY A 274 -29.55 1.09 4.08
C GLY A 274 -30.80 0.22 4.05
N LYS A 275 -30.82 -0.83 3.21
CA LYS A 275 -31.91 -1.83 3.17
C LYS A 275 -32.05 -2.62 4.47
N GLU A 276 -30.99 -2.71 5.27
CA GLU A 276 -31.00 -3.41 6.55
C GLU A 276 -31.51 -2.55 7.71
N LEU A 277 -31.79 -1.27 7.49
CA LEU A 277 -32.28 -0.35 8.53
C LEU A 277 -33.76 -0.63 8.84
N PRO A 278 -34.11 -1.04 10.07
CA PRO A 278 -35.49 -1.46 10.39
C PRO A 278 -36.56 -0.35 10.27
N TRP A 279 -36.16 0.91 10.42
CA TRP A 279 -37.07 2.05 10.40
C TRP A 279 -37.30 2.65 9.01
N ILE A 280 -36.53 2.23 8.00
CA ILE A 280 -36.72 2.69 6.63
C ILE A 280 -37.67 1.72 5.93
N ARG A 281 -38.87 2.22 5.59
CA ARG A 281 -39.89 1.43 4.85
C ARG A 281 -39.86 1.67 3.34
N GLU A 282 -39.23 2.76 2.92
CA GLU A 282 -39.06 3.10 1.50
C GLU A 282 -37.86 2.37 0.89
N ASP A 283 -37.92 2.09 -0.40
CA ASP A 283 -36.77 1.51 -1.10
C ASP A 283 -35.59 2.48 -1.10
N VAL A 284 -34.44 2.01 -0.62
CA VAL A 284 -33.21 2.79 -0.59
C VAL A 284 -32.56 2.80 -1.98
N THR A 285 -32.55 3.97 -2.63
CA THR A 285 -31.94 4.23 -3.93
C THR A 285 -30.67 5.09 -3.81
N PRO A 286 -29.78 5.10 -4.83
CA PRO A 286 -28.56 5.92 -4.81
C PRO A 286 -28.78 7.43 -4.62
N GLU A 287 -29.99 7.92 -4.89
CA GLU A 287 -30.40 9.32 -4.74
C GLU A 287 -30.87 9.64 -3.32
N ASN A 288 -31.57 8.72 -2.66
CA ASN A 288 -32.11 8.94 -1.31
C ASN A 288 -31.14 8.51 -0.19
N VAL A 289 -30.24 7.55 -0.45
CA VAL A 289 -29.36 6.93 0.55
C VAL A 289 -28.50 7.94 1.30
N VAL A 290 -28.16 9.05 0.65
CA VAL A 290 -27.32 10.12 1.22
C VAL A 290 -27.94 10.74 2.47
N ARG A 291 -29.28 10.70 2.60
CA ARG A 291 -30.01 11.18 3.79
C ARG A 291 -29.80 10.31 5.01
N HIS A 292 -29.52 9.02 4.81
CA HIS A 292 -29.41 8.01 5.85
C HIS A 292 -27.95 7.67 6.18
N VAL A 293 -26.98 8.38 5.59
CA VAL A 293 -25.55 8.13 5.79
C VAL A 293 -25.15 8.23 7.26
N GLU A 294 -25.74 9.16 8.02
CA GLU A 294 -25.44 9.30 9.45
C GLU A 294 -25.84 8.06 10.24
N ASP A 295 -27.08 7.59 10.06
CA ASP A 295 -27.61 6.37 10.68
C ASP A 295 -26.79 5.14 10.28
N ILE A 296 -26.46 5.01 8.98
CA ILE A 296 -25.66 3.90 8.46
C ILE A 296 -24.27 3.88 9.10
N LEU A 297 -23.62 5.05 9.20
CA LEU A 297 -22.28 5.14 9.78
C LEU A 297 -22.29 4.88 11.28
N GLN A 298 -23.32 5.34 12.00
CA GLN A 298 -23.46 5.09 13.44
C GLN A 298 -23.57 3.60 13.76
N HIS A 299 -24.24 2.82 12.90
CA HIS A 299 -24.47 1.38 13.11
C HIS A 299 -23.69 0.47 12.15
N ARG A 300 -22.62 0.99 11.51
CA ARG A 300 -21.93 0.33 10.40
C ARG A 300 -21.53 -1.13 10.63
N PHE A 301 -20.98 -1.46 11.81
CA PHE A 301 -20.52 -2.82 12.10
C PHE A 301 -21.68 -3.81 12.25
N ALA A 302 -22.78 -3.38 12.86
CA ALA A 302 -23.98 -4.20 12.99
C ALA A 302 -24.64 -4.40 11.62
N LEU A 303 -24.73 -3.35 10.81
CA LEU A 303 -25.31 -3.41 9.46
C LEU A 303 -24.47 -4.27 8.52
N LEU A 304 -23.13 -4.18 8.56
CA LEU A 304 -22.26 -5.03 7.75
C LEU A 304 -22.48 -6.52 8.05
N ARG A 305 -22.48 -6.89 9.34
CA ARG A 305 -22.73 -8.29 9.75
C ARG A 305 -24.12 -8.77 9.38
N ARG A 306 -25.13 -7.91 9.59
CA ARG A 306 -26.52 -8.23 9.26
C ARG A 306 -26.70 -8.41 7.75
N ALA A 307 -26.19 -7.48 6.94
CA ALA A 307 -26.27 -7.55 5.49
C ALA A 307 -25.61 -8.82 4.93
N MET A 308 -24.44 -9.21 5.44
CA MET A 308 -23.80 -10.47 5.05
C MET A 308 -24.67 -11.69 5.38
N ARG A 309 -25.27 -11.74 6.57
CA ARG A 309 -26.18 -12.82 6.98
C ARG A 309 -27.42 -12.88 6.09
N THR A 310 -28.12 -11.76 5.90
CA THR A 310 -29.33 -11.69 5.07
C THR A 310 -29.03 -12.19 3.66
N HIS A 311 -27.88 -11.80 3.09
CA HIS A 311 -27.46 -12.23 1.75
C HIS A 311 -27.15 -13.72 1.66
N GLU A 312 -26.54 -14.30 2.69
CA GLU A 312 -26.32 -15.75 2.78
C GLU A 312 -27.64 -16.51 2.87
N GLU A 313 -28.59 -16.04 3.68
CA GLU A 313 -29.93 -16.61 3.82
C GLU A 313 -30.72 -16.56 2.51
N THR A 314 -30.77 -15.41 1.83
CA THR A 314 -31.45 -15.27 0.53
C THR A 314 -30.84 -16.18 -0.52
N ARG A 315 -29.51 -16.35 -0.52
CA ARG A 315 -28.82 -17.23 -1.46
C ARG A 315 -29.12 -18.71 -1.20
N LEU A 316 -29.27 -19.12 0.06
CA LEU A 316 -29.68 -20.48 0.42
C LEU A 316 -31.12 -20.75 0.00
N GLU A 317 -32.01 -19.76 0.10
CA GLU A 317 -33.39 -19.85 -0.38
C GLU A 317 -33.46 -19.97 -1.90
N GLU A 318 -32.71 -19.15 -2.65
CA GLU A 318 -32.60 -19.23 -4.12
C GLU A 318 -32.03 -20.59 -4.59
N GLY A 319 -31.07 -21.15 -3.86
CA GLY A 319 -30.55 -22.49 -4.14
C GLY A 319 -31.59 -23.60 -3.91
N ARG A 320 -32.49 -23.42 -2.94
CA ARG A 320 -33.57 -24.38 -2.63
C ARG A 320 -34.75 -24.29 -3.58
N THR A 321 -35.05 -23.11 -4.14
CA THR A 321 -36.10 -22.94 -5.14
C THR A 321 -35.66 -23.47 -6.51
N SER A 322 -34.41 -23.22 -6.91
CA SER A 322 -33.86 -23.78 -8.15
C SER A 322 -33.76 -25.31 -8.17
N GLY A 323 -33.68 -25.97 -7.00
CA GLY A 323 -33.67 -27.44 -6.88
C GLY A 323 -35.05 -28.09 -6.88
N LYS A 324 -36.14 -27.33 -6.71
CA LYS A 324 -37.51 -27.85 -6.69
C LYS A 324 -38.17 -27.90 -8.07
N ASP A 325 -37.68 -27.14 -9.04
CA ASP A 325 -38.19 -27.17 -10.42
C ASP A 325 -37.66 -28.36 -11.24
N SER A 326 -36.72 -29.15 -10.70
CA SER A 326 -36.15 -30.34 -11.37
C SER A 326 -36.79 -31.68 -10.98
N LEU A 327 -37.84 -31.67 -10.14
CA LEU A 327 -38.49 -32.91 -9.65
C LEU A 327 -40.00 -32.96 -9.93
N ASN A 328 -40.48 -32.26 -10.97
CA ASN A 328 -41.88 -32.35 -11.38
C ASN A 328 -42.05 -32.79 -12.84
N GLU A 329 -41.37 -33.86 -13.21
CA GLU A 329 -41.85 -34.78 -14.24
C GLU A 329 -41.63 -36.20 -13.76
N LYS A 330 -42.73 -36.88 -13.40
CA LYS A 330 -42.98 -38.27 -13.84
C LYS A 330 -44.38 -38.77 -13.45
N SER A 331 -45.09 -39.10 -14.52
CA SER A 331 -45.80 -40.38 -14.68
C SER A 331 -47.21 -40.54 -14.09
N ALA A 332 -48.15 -40.77 -15.02
CA ALA A 332 -49.44 -41.40 -14.78
C ALA A 332 -49.28 -42.88 -14.34
N PRO A 333 -50.32 -43.48 -13.70
CA PRO A 333 -50.19 -44.65 -12.85
C PRO A 333 -50.57 -45.97 -13.54
N SER A 334 -49.96 -47.09 -13.14
CA SER A 334 -50.54 -48.44 -13.32
C SER A 334 -49.94 -49.45 -12.32
N GLU A 335 -50.82 -49.87 -11.41
CA GLU A 335 -51.04 -51.21 -10.85
C GLU A 335 -49.97 -51.94 -9.99
N ILE A 336 -50.48 -52.41 -8.86
CA ILE A 336 -49.90 -53.21 -7.76
C ILE A 336 -49.96 -54.72 -8.16
N PRO A 337 -49.23 -55.66 -7.51
CA PRO A 337 -49.75 -56.21 -6.25
C PRO A 337 -48.70 -56.48 -5.14
N GLU A 338 -49.26 -56.46 -3.95
CA GLU A 338 -48.84 -56.75 -2.57
C GLU A 338 -47.83 -57.90 -2.35
N ILE A 339 -47.06 -57.85 -1.25
CA ILE A 339 -47.17 -58.75 -0.07
C ILE A 339 -46.03 -58.51 0.96
N GLN A 340 -46.46 -58.11 2.17
CA GLN A 340 -46.07 -58.50 3.54
C GLN A 340 -44.61 -58.59 4.07
N ASN A 341 -44.50 -58.06 5.31
CA ASN A 341 -43.72 -58.53 6.47
C ASN A 341 -42.19 -58.34 6.44
N SER A 342 -41.46 -58.16 7.54
CA SER A 342 -41.67 -57.75 8.94
C SER A 342 -40.26 -57.79 9.58
N SER A 343 -40.06 -57.07 10.70
CA SER A 343 -38.90 -57.16 11.63
C SER A 343 -37.55 -56.64 11.07
N SER A 344 -36.62 -56.05 11.81
CA SER A 344 -36.39 -55.80 13.26
C SER A 344 -35.25 -54.77 13.29
N ALA A 345 -35.39 -53.63 13.99
CA ALA A 345 -34.89 -53.40 15.35
C ALA A 345 -33.38 -53.65 15.54
N GLU A 346 -32.61 -52.55 15.62
CA GLU A 346 -31.46 -52.24 16.50
C GLU A 346 -30.82 -50.96 15.91
N ARG A 347 -31.16 -49.74 16.31
CA ARG A 347 -31.09 -49.01 17.60
C ARG A 347 -29.68 -48.89 18.20
N CYS A 348 -29.15 -47.67 18.03
CA CYS A 348 -28.33 -46.87 18.96
C CYS A 348 -26.91 -47.39 19.29
N GLU A 349 -25.91 -46.58 19.57
CA GLU A 349 -25.68 -45.12 19.60
C GLU A 349 -24.16 -44.96 19.83
N ILE A 350 -23.60 -43.89 19.25
CA ILE A 350 -22.64 -42.94 19.84
C ILE A 350 -21.46 -43.48 20.65
N ARG A 351 -20.23 -43.10 20.22
CA ARG A 351 -19.29 -42.38 21.09
C ARG A 351 -18.14 -41.72 20.33
N THR A 352 -18.05 -40.41 20.51
CA THR A 352 -16.86 -39.56 20.45
C THR A 352 -15.80 -40.04 21.45
N ASP A 353 -14.52 -39.98 21.06
CA ASP A 353 -13.49 -39.46 21.97
C ASP A 353 -12.25 -38.93 21.23
N VAL A 354 -11.60 -38.00 21.92
CA VAL A 354 -10.46 -37.14 21.53
C VAL A 354 -9.12 -37.85 21.78
N SER A 355 -8.06 -37.55 20.99
CA SER A 355 -6.68 -37.41 21.51
C SER A 355 -5.68 -36.88 20.45
N GLU A 356 -5.09 -35.73 20.77
CA GLU A 356 -3.67 -35.33 20.80
C GLU A 356 -2.63 -35.77 19.73
N GLN A 357 -1.90 -34.75 19.22
CA GLN A 357 -0.60 -34.71 18.51
C GLN A 357 0.58 -35.28 19.36
N PRO A 358 1.84 -35.54 18.85
CA PRO A 358 2.66 -34.62 18.00
C PRO A 358 3.77 -35.22 17.06
N GLY A 359 4.39 -34.37 16.23
CA GLY A 359 5.85 -34.35 15.99
C GLY A 359 6.47 -34.77 14.63
N ASP A 360 7.02 -33.77 13.91
CA ASP A 360 8.40 -33.68 13.35
C ASP A 360 8.76 -33.96 11.86
N GLY A 361 9.63 -33.08 11.32
CA GLY A 361 10.53 -33.23 10.13
C GLY A 361 9.93 -33.05 8.71
N ASP A 362 10.02 -31.90 8.03
CA ASP A 362 11.12 -31.30 7.23
C ASP A 362 11.22 -31.76 5.75
N ASP A 363 11.54 -30.78 4.89
CA ASP A 363 11.94 -30.83 3.47
C ASP A 363 10.94 -31.09 2.30
N ASN A 364 10.82 -30.06 1.46
CA ASN A 364 10.43 -30.05 0.04
C ASN A 364 11.75 -30.05 -0.78
N PRO A 365 11.90 -30.45 -2.09
CA PRO A 365 10.97 -30.06 -3.17
C PRO A 365 10.94 -30.88 -4.52
N TYR A 366 10.03 -30.45 -5.43
CA TYR A 366 10.02 -30.58 -6.92
C TYR A 366 9.62 -31.92 -7.65
N THR A 367 8.40 -31.88 -8.24
CA THR A 367 7.96 -32.15 -9.66
C THR A 367 8.33 -33.50 -10.34
N ALA A 368 7.39 -34.32 -10.86
CA ALA A 368 6.65 -34.18 -12.16
C ALA A 368 5.67 -35.41 -12.40
N PRO A 369 4.99 -35.62 -13.55
CA PRO A 369 3.50 -35.56 -13.64
C PRO A 369 2.76 -36.73 -14.37
N GLU A 370 1.42 -36.61 -14.45
CA GLU A 370 0.44 -37.18 -15.44
C GLU A 370 -0.08 -38.64 -15.29
N PRO A 371 -1.24 -39.07 -15.89
CA PRO A 371 -2.10 -38.40 -16.90
C PRO A 371 -3.64 -38.44 -16.71
N HIS A 372 -4.27 -37.44 -17.35
CA HIS A 372 -5.55 -37.35 -18.08
C HIS A 372 -6.80 -38.20 -17.73
N GLY A 373 -7.93 -37.48 -17.59
CA GLY A 373 -9.30 -37.99 -17.69
C GLY A 373 -10.37 -36.91 -17.93
N SER A 374 -10.46 -36.42 -19.18
CA SER A 374 -11.62 -35.79 -19.88
C SER A 374 -12.27 -34.47 -19.37
N PRO A 375 -12.86 -33.66 -20.30
CA PRO A 375 -13.21 -32.27 -20.07
C PRO A 375 -14.68 -32.08 -19.64
N GLN A 376 -14.89 -31.49 -18.47
CA GLN A 376 -16.14 -30.81 -18.13
C GLN A 376 -15.81 -29.35 -17.80
N GLU A 377 -16.21 -28.44 -18.70
CA GLU A 377 -16.35 -27.02 -18.41
C GLU A 377 -17.51 -26.79 -17.44
N ASP A 378 -17.31 -27.13 -16.16
CA ASP A 378 -18.07 -26.49 -15.10
C ASP A 378 -17.28 -25.26 -14.66
N GLN A 379 -17.50 -24.13 -15.34
CA GLN A 379 -17.03 -22.83 -14.88
C GLN A 379 -17.62 -22.60 -13.49
N GLU A 380 -16.83 -22.82 -12.44
CA GLU A 380 -17.22 -22.43 -11.10
C GLU A 380 -17.75 -20.99 -11.11
N PRO A 381 -18.98 -20.72 -10.64
CA PRO A 381 -19.53 -19.39 -10.71
C PRO A 381 -18.64 -18.42 -9.91
N ASN A 382 -18.10 -17.41 -10.60
CA ASN A 382 -17.24 -16.36 -10.05
C ASN A 382 -17.62 -15.99 -8.60
N TRP A 383 -16.70 -16.21 -7.65
CA TRP A 383 -16.94 -16.00 -6.22
C TRP A 383 -17.37 -14.56 -5.89
N GLY A 384 -16.92 -13.57 -6.67
CA GLY A 384 -17.33 -12.17 -6.46
C GLY A 384 -18.78 -11.89 -6.82
N LYS A 385 -19.44 -12.78 -7.57
CA LYS A 385 -20.89 -12.74 -7.76
C LYS A 385 -21.65 -13.41 -6.61
N ARG A 386 -20.96 -14.23 -5.80
CA ARG A 386 -21.54 -14.92 -4.64
C ARG A 386 -21.46 -14.07 -3.38
N ALA A 387 -20.35 -13.35 -3.19
CA ALA A 387 -20.14 -12.48 -2.02
C ALA A 387 -20.88 -11.15 -2.17
N LEU A 388 -21.55 -10.69 -1.09
CA LEU A 388 -22.29 -9.42 -1.06
C LEU A 388 -21.36 -8.22 -1.27
N PHE A 389 -20.24 -8.22 -0.54
CA PHE A 389 -19.16 -7.26 -0.66
C PHE A 389 -17.95 -8.00 -1.24
N ALA A 390 -17.63 -7.69 -2.49
CA ALA A 390 -16.44 -8.18 -3.16
C ALA A 390 -15.74 -7.02 -3.87
N PRO A 391 -14.42 -7.11 -4.08
CA PRO A 391 -13.71 -6.12 -4.87
C PRO A 391 -14.39 -5.93 -6.23
N PRO A 392 -14.67 -4.68 -6.68
CA PRO A 392 -15.43 -4.47 -7.91
C PRO A 392 -14.79 -5.06 -9.18
N CYS A 393 -13.46 -5.31 -9.17
CA CYS A 393 -12.76 -5.99 -10.25
C CYS A 393 -13.12 -7.49 -10.35
N VAL A 394 -13.56 -8.10 -9.26
CA VAL A 394 -14.03 -9.50 -9.21
C VAL A 394 -15.51 -9.56 -9.57
N VAL A 395 -16.32 -8.61 -9.10
CA VAL A 395 -17.76 -8.53 -9.46
C VAL A 395 -17.93 -8.30 -10.97
N HIS A 396 -17.12 -7.42 -11.55
CA HIS A 396 -17.14 -7.07 -12.96
C HIS A 396 -15.82 -7.46 -13.64
N PRO A 397 -15.58 -8.76 -13.88
CA PRO A 397 -14.35 -9.21 -14.49
C PRO A 397 -14.26 -8.66 -15.92
N LYS A 398 -13.08 -8.18 -16.30
CA LYS A 398 -12.81 -7.85 -17.70
C LYS A 398 -12.99 -9.12 -18.53
N LYS A 399 -13.69 -9.00 -19.67
CA LYS A 399 -13.77 -10.09 -20.65
C LYS A 399 -12.35 -10.47 -21.06
N ARG A 400 -11.88 -11.64 -20.64
CA ARG A 400 -10.61 -12.19 -21.12
C ARG A 400 -10.85 -12.60 -22.57
N LYS A 401 -9.93 -12.22 -23.48
CA LYS A 401 -9.88 -12.88 -24.78
C LYS A 401 -9.61 -14.34 -24.48
N ALA A 402 -10.36 -15.24 -25.12
CA ALA A 402 -10.05 -16.67 -25.06
C ALA A 402 -8.56 -16.81 -25.41
N PRO A 403 -7.78 -17.59 -24.63
CA PRO A 403 -6.40 -17.87 -25.01
C PRO A 403 -6.44 -18.37 -26.45
N HIS A 404 -5.56 -17.83 -27.29
CA HIS A 404 -5.36 -18.40 -28.61
C HIS A 404 -5.01 -19.88 -28.35
N PRO A 405 -5.69 -20.85 -28.98
CA PRO A 405 -5.36 -22.25 -28.76
C PRO A 405 -3.86 -22.38 -29.01
N GLU A 406 -3.13 -22.84 -28.00
CA GLU A 406 -1.70 -23.13 -28.16
C GLU A 406 -1.60 -24.09 -29.34
N SER A 407 -0.99 -23.63 -30.43
CA SER A 407 -0.68 -24.47 -31.59
C SER A 407 0.24 -25.58 -31.07
N LYS A 408 -0.32 -26.78 -30.92
CA LYS A 408 0.29 -27.85 -30.12
C LYS A 408 1.55 -28.47 -30.72
N GLU A 409 2.01 -28.06 -31.89
CA GLU A 409 3.12 -28.70 -32.59
C GLU A 409 3.93 -27.63 -33.33
N VAL A 410 4.69 -26.83 -32.58
CA VAL A 410 5.76 -26.00 -33.15
C VAL A 410 7.07 -26.36 -32.42
N THR A 411 7.95 -27.12 -33.08
CA THR A 411 9.25 -27.58 -32.58
C THR A 411 10.38 -26.60 -32.92
N GLY A 412 10.20 -25.73 -33.92
CA GLY A 412 11.22 -24.80 -34.40
C GLY A 412 12.21 -25.40 -35.39
N ASP A 413 12.11 -26.71 -35.64
CA ASP A 413 12.90 -27.46 -36.61
C ASP A 413 12.08 -27.77 -37.88
N GLU A 414 10.92 -27.15 -38.06
CA GLU A 414 10.10 -27.34 -39.26
C GLU A 414 10.82 -26.81 -40.50
N GLU A 415 10.74 -27.56 -41.60
CA GLU A 415 11.22 -27.09 -42.88
C GLU A 415 10.41 -25.87 -43.34
N ILE A 416 11.09 -24.73 -43.47
CA ILE A 416 10.51 -23.51 -44.02
C ILE A 416 10.60 -23.61 -45.55
N CYS A 417 9.46 -23.74 -46.22
CA CYS A 417 9.42 -23.77 -47.68
C CYS A 417 9.85 -22.43 -48.30
N ASP A 418 10.49 -22.46 -49.46
CA ASP A 418 10.89 -21.24 -50.21
C ASP A 418 9.69 -20.32 -50.50
N ILE A 419 8.48 -20.87 -50.68
CA ILE A 419 7.23 -20.09 -50.83
C ILE A 419 6.91 -19.22 -49.61
N GLU A 420 7.15 -19.73 -48.39
CA GLU A 420 6.95 -18.95 -47.17
C GLU A 420 7.96 -17.81 -47.11
N ILE A 421 9.23 -18.09 -47.45
CA ILE A 421 10.30 -17.08 -47.48
C ILE A 421 10.00 -16.00 -48.53
N ASP A 422 9.59 -16.40 -49.73
CA ASP A 422 9.25 -15.51 -50.84
C ASP A 422 8.08 -14.59 -50.50
N SER A 423 7.16 -15.01 -49.61
CA SER A 423 6.04 -14.17 -49.17
C SER A 423 6.50 -12.92 -48.39
N TYR A 424 7.69 -12.95 -47.78
CA TYR A 424 8.30 -11.79 -47.11
C TYR A 424 9.19 -10.97 -48.03
N ILE A 425 9.53 -11.48 -49.22
CA ILE A 425 10.38 -10.78 -50.18
C ILE A 425 9.49 -9.97 -51.12
N ARG A 426 9.72 -8.65 -51.15
CA ARG A 426 9.03 -7.78 -52.09
C ARG A 426 9.30 -8.22 -53.52
N THR A 427 8.23 -8.31 -54.31
CA THR A 427 8.33 -8.59 -55.73
C THR A 427 9.10 -7.46 -56.44
N PRO A 428 9.75 -7.75 -57.59
CA PRO A 428 10.46 -6.72 -58.35
C PRO A 428 9.57 -5.54 -58.77
N ARG A 429 8.25 -5.77 -58.89
CA ARG A 429 7.27 -4.71 -59.16
C ARG A 429 7.07 -3.81 -57.94
N GLU A 430 6.87 -4.38 -56.75
CA GLU A 430 6.75 -3.61 -55.50
C GLU A 430 8.02 -2.81 -55.21
N VAL A 431 9.20 -3.33 -55.52
CA VAL A 431 10.47 -2.60 -55.37
C VAL A 431 10.52 -1.36 -56.29
N ARG A 432 10.10 -1.50 -57.55
CA ARG A 432 10.03 -0.36 -58.48
C ARG A 432 9.02 0.70 -58.03
N GLU A 433 7.83 0.26 -57.63
CA GLU A 433 6.78 1.14 -57.12
C GLU A 433 7.23 1.85 -55.84
N PHE A 434 7.87 1.14 -54.90
CA PHE A 434 8.44 1.72 -53.69
C PHE A 434 9.52 2.76 -53.99
N THR A 435 10.42 2.47 -54.93
CA THR A 435 11.52 3.37 -55.33
C THR A 435 10.97 4.65 -55.95
N LEU A 436 9.97 4.53 -56.82
CA LEU A 436 9.29 5.66 -57.44
C LEU A 436 8.57 6.53 -56.41
N VAL A 437 7.88 5.92 -55.44
CA VAL A 437 7.25 6.66 -54.34
C VAL A 437 8.29 7.36 -53.47
N GLN A 438 9.42 6.72 -53.17
CA GLN A 438 10.49 7.32 -52.38
C GLN A 438 11.10 8.54 -53.10
N GLN A 439 11.32 8.48 -54.42
CA GLN A 439 11.79 9.61 -55.23
C GLN A 439 10.79 10.77 -55.25
N MET A 440 9.50 10.49 -55.43
CA MET A 440 8.46 11.53 -55.38
C MET A 440 8.35 12.20 -54.00
N LEU A 441 8.61 11.46 -52.92
CA LEU A 441 8.60 12.02 -51.55
C LEU A 441 9.82 12.93 -51.32
N SER A 442 11.02 12.53 -51.74
CA SER A 442 12.21 13.38 -51.65
C SER A 442 12.06 14.66 -52.47
N GLU A 443 11.54 14.56 -53.70
CA GLU A 443 11.31 15.73 -54.55
C GLU A 443 10.26 16.70 -53.97
N LYS A 444 9.25 16.18 -53.26
CA LYS A 444 8.26 17.00 -52.53
C LYS A 444 8.83 17.66 -51.28
N GLU A 445 9.74 17.00 -50.57
CA GLU A 445 10.45 17.59 -49.42
C GLU A 445 11.36 18.73 -49.88
N ASP A 446 12.11 18.54 -50.97
CA ASP A 446 12.97 19.57 -51.55
C ASP A 446 12.17 20.78 -52.08
N ALA A 447 10.98 20.55 -52.64
CA ALA A 447 10.07 21.61 -53.10
C ALA A 447 9.43 22.40 -51.93
N ASN A 448 9.20 21.78 -50.77
CA ASN A 448 8.65 22.46 -49.58
C ASN A 448 9.71 23.27 -48.80
N VAL A 449 11.00 22.94 -48.94
CA VAL A 449 12.10 23.72 -48.32
C VAL A 449 12.48 24.94 -49.17
N SER A 450 12.10 24.95 -50.45
CA SER A 450 12.43 26.02 -51.41
C SER A 450 11.36 27.12 -51.54
N HIS A 451 10.35 27.14 -50.66
CA HIS A 451 9.27 28.13 -50.65
C HIS A 451 9.19 28.96 -49.37
#